data_AF-A0AAV7NTG7-F1
#
_entry.id   AF-A0AAV7NTG7-F1
#
_cell.length_a   1.000
_cell.length_b   1.000
_cell.length_c   1.000
_cell.angle_alpha   90.00
_cell.angle_beta   90.00
_cell.angle_gamma   90.00
#
_symmetry.space_group_name_H-M   'P 1'
#
loop_
_entity.id
_entity.type
_entity.pdbx_description
1 polymer ?
#
loop_
_entity_poly.entity_id
_entity_poly.type
_entity_poly.pdbx_seq_one_letter_code
_entity_poly.pdbx_strand_id
1 'polypeptide(L)'
;MPCRKTSSKHPGKPSRQLLFSEVPPTEEHSLTPSSSMAESTQGATMDGILQEISAVGRKLEDMDSAMASLTVATKSMRMNIAGFQTQVTGLEQRVTMVETRIASWVERDQELLYLSCKLIDLEDRSHRDNIHCLWFPENVKGADIHSYLGETLPKLTAIIFDPPPWNFKGCTV
;
A
#
# COMPACT_ATOMS: atom_id res chain seq x y z
N MET A 1 0.08 -2.94 -21.79
CA MET A 1 0.90 -4.15 -21.97
C MET A 1 1.18 -4.75 -20.59
N PRO A 2 0.44 -5.77 -20.11
CA PRO A 2 0.60 -6.28 -18.75
C PRO A 2 1.68 -7.37 -18.68
N CYS A 3 2.62 -7.19 -17.74
CA CYS A 3 3.64 -8.17 -17.41
C CYS A 3 3.04 -9.37 -16.66
N ARG A 4 3.13 -10.56 -17.26
CA ARG A 4 2.88 -11.86 -16.61
C ARG A 4 4.08 -12.22 -15.72
N LYS A 5 3.84 -12.52 -14.45
CA LYS A 5 4.75 -13.30 -13.60
C LYS A 5 4.04 -14.60 -13.21
N THR A 6 4.61 -15.74 -13.61
CA THR A 6 4.14 -17.06 -13.20
C THR A 6 5.24 -17.79 -12.43
N SER A 7 4.97 -17.99 -11.13
CA SER A 7 5.12 -19.22 -10.35
C SER A 7 6.34 -20.11 -10.64
N SER A 8 7.31 -20.08 -9.71
CA SER A 8 8.35 -21.10 -9.55
C SER A 8 7.85 -22.19 -8.60
N LYS A 9 7.86 -23.44 -9.07
CA LYS A 9 7.35 -24.63 -8.39
C LYS A 9 8.54 -25.56 -8.14
N HIS A 10 9.01 -25.66 -6.90
CA HIS A 10 10.02 -26.65 -6.48
C HIS A 10 9.34 -27.84 -5.81
N PRO A 11 9.52 -29.09 -6.29
CA PRO A 11 9.25 -30.28 -5.51
C PRO A 11 10.56 -30.85 -4.94
N GLY A 12 10.69 -30.81 -3.62
CA GLY A 12 11.73 -31.53 -2.88
C GLY A 12 11.40 -33.01 -2.74
N LYS A 13 12.39 -33.86 -3.02
CA LYS A 13 12.52 -35.28 -2.67
C LYS A 13 14.00 -35.51 -2.29
N PRO A 14 14.41 -36.62 -1.64
CA PRO A 14 13.64 -37.77 -1.17
C PRO A 14 13.91 -38.18 0.30
N SER A 15 13.03 -39.05 0.80
CA SER A 15 13.16 -39.80 2.07
C SER A 15 14.36 -40.73 2.08
N ARG A 16 15.07 -40.73 3.21
CA ARG A 16 16.23 -41.55 3.52
C ARG A 16 15.75 -42.89 4.09
N GLN A 17 15.81 -43.96 3.30
CA GLN A 17 15.65 -45.33 3.81
C GLN A 17 16.99 -45.77 4.40
N LEU A 18 16.98 -46.19 5.68
CA LEU A 18 18.13 -46.80 6.33
C LEU A 18 18.07 -48.32 6.11
N LEU A 19 19.03 -48.82 5.34
CA LEU A 19 19.33 -50.25 5.23
C LEU A 19 19.81 -50.77 6.58
N PHE A 20 19.16 -51.82 7.07
CA PHE A 20 19.67 -52.69 8.13
C PHE A 20 20.79 -53.57 7.56
N SER A 21 21.96 -53.56 8.19
CA SER A 21 23.03 -54.53 7.93
C SER A 21 22.79 -55.83 8.70
N GLU A 22 22.76 -56.94 7.97
CA GLU A 22 22.97 -58.30 8.48
C GLU A 22 24.35 -58.42 9.15
N VAL A 23 24.39 -59.15 10.27
CA VAL A 23 25.61 -59.66 10.92
C VAL A 23 25.52 -61.19 10.90
N PRO A 24 26.58 -61.92 10.50
CA PRO A 24 26.56 -63.38 10.36
C PRO A 24 27.22 -64.04 11.61
N PRO A 25 27.45 -65.38 11.63
CA PRO A 25 26.99 -66.27 12.70
C PRO A 25 28.07 -66.55 13.76
N THR A 26 27.69 -67.13 14.90
CA THR A 26 28.65 -67.82 15.76
C THR A 26 28.01 -69.04 16.40
N GLU A 27 28.73 -70.14 16.27
CA GLU A 27 28.42 -71.50 16.69
C GLU A 27 28.38 -71.68 18.21
N GLU A 28 27.60 -72.71 18.58
CA GLU A 28 27.73 -73.67 19.68
C GLU A 28 28.43 -73.27 20.97
N HIS A 29 27.78 -73.52 22.12
CA HIS A 29 28.32 -74.41 23.14
C HIS A 29 27.24 -74.84 24.15
N SER A 30 27.14 -76.15 24.34
CA SER A 30 26.51 -76.83 25.46
C SER A 30 27.19 -76.46 26.79
N LEU A 31 26.43 -76.46 27.89
CA LEU A 31 26.76 -77.08 29.20
C LEU A 31 25.80 -76.60 30.31
N THR A 32 25.07 -77.58 30.86
CA THR A 32 24.64 -77.84 32.26
C THR A 32 24.14 -76.70 33.20
N PRO A 33 23.04 -76.95 33.96
CA PRO A 33 22.54 -76.00 34.94
C PRO A 33 23.31 -76.10 36.26
N SER A 34 24.17 -75.10 36.54
CA SER A 34 24.79 -74.92 37.85
C SER A 34 23.98 -73.91 38.67
N SER A 35 23.13 -74.46 39.54
CA SER A 35 22.40 -73.75 40.59
C SER A 35 23.37 -73.30 41.69
N SER A 36 23.46 -71.99 41.95
CA SER A 36 23.78 -71.36 43.27
C SER A 36 24.39 -69.94 43.20
N MET A 37 24.62 -69.34 42.02
CA MET A 37 25.16 -67.96 41.89
C MET A 37 24.25 -66.98 41.12
N ALA A 38 23.05 -67.40 40.71
CA ALA A 38 22.15 -66.58 39.90
C ALA A 38 21.41 -65.49 40.68
N GLU A 39 21.38 -65.56 42.02
CA GLU A 39 20.51 -64.72 42.85
C GLU A 39 21.13 -63.35 43.15
N SER A 40 22.46 -63.20 43.09
CA SER A 40 23.14 -61.92 43.31
C SER A 40 23.23 -61.03 42.05
N THR A 41 23.20 -61.62 40.85
CA THR A 41 23.28 -60.88 39.58
C THR A 41 21.92 -60.32 39.19
N GLN A 42 20.84 -61.03 39.52
CA GLN A 42 19.46 -60.65 39.18
C GLN A 42 18.99 -59.42 39.97
N GLY A 43 19.41 -59.28 41.23
CA GLY A 43 19.16 -58.09 42.05
C GLY A 43 19.84 -56.83 41.49
N ALA A 44 21.11 -56.92 41.10
CA ALA A 44 21.84 -55.80 40.49
C ALA A 44 21.24 -55.36 39.15
N THR A 45 20.72 -56.30 38.34
CA THR A 45 20.02 -55.96 37.09
C THR A 45 18.66 -55.28 37.34
N MET A 46 17.95 -55.66 38.40
CA MET A 46 16.66 -55.06 38.75
C MET A 46 16.82 -53.62 39.23
N ASP A 47 17.83 -53.34 40.06
CA ASP A 47 18.13 -51.99 40.53
C ASP A 47 18.48 -51.04 39.37
N GLY A 48 19.26 -51.52 38.39
CA GLY A 48 19.56 -50.77 37.16
C GLY A 48 18.30 -50.47 36.34
N ILE A 49 17.39 -51.44 36.21
CA ILE A 49 16.10 -51.25 35.52
C ILE A 49 15.24 -50.21 36.26
N LEU A 50 15.16 -50.27 37.59
CA LEU A 50 14.41 -49.30 38.39
C LEU A 50 14.99 -47.88 38.27
N GLN A 51 16.31 -47.75 38.18
CA GLN A 51 16.98 -46.47 37.96
C GLN A 51 16.66 -45.89 36.57
N GLU A 52 16.68 -46.70 35.52
CA GLU A 52 16.28 -46.30 34.17
C GLU A 52 14.80 -45.90 34.11
N ILE A 53 13.90 -46.69 34.73
CA ILE A 53 12.47 -46.34 34.84
C ILE A 53 12.30 -44.98 35.51
N SER A 54 13.03 -44.73 36.60
CA SER A 54 12.98 -43.44 37.31
C SER A 54 13.53 -42.29 36.45
N ALA A 55 14.58 -42.53 35.66
CA ALA A 55 15.13 -41.54 34.74
C ALA A 55 14.17 -41.23 33.58
N VAL A 56 13.50 -42.25 33.03
CA VAL A 56 12.45 -42.09 32.02
C VAL A 56 11.25 -41.34 32.60
N GLY A 57 10.83 -41.64 33.83
CA GLY A 57 9.76 -40.93 34.52
C GLY A 57 10.01 -39.43 34.62
N ARG A 58 11.22 -39.02 35.05
CA ARG A 58 11.61 -37.60 35.10
C ARG A 58 11.61 -36.95 33.71
N LYS A 59 12.13 -37.64 32.68
CA LYS A 59 12.11 -37.11 31.31
C LYS A 59 10.69 -36.90 30.80
N LEU A 60 9.75 -37.79 31.15
CA LEU A 60 8.34 -37.63 30.81
C LEU A 60 7.73 -36.40 31.48
N GLU A 61 8.00 -36.19 32.78
CA GLU A 61 7.55 -34.99 33.50
C GLU A 61 8.10 -33.70 32.88
N ASP A 62 9.39 -33.68 32.52
CA ASP A 62 10.02 -32.55 31.84
C ASP A 62 9.38 -32.28 30.48
N MET A 63 9.11 -33.34 29.71
CA MET A 63 8.42 -33.25 28.41
C MET A 63 6.99 -32.72 28.56
N ASP A 64 6.24 -33.19 29.55
CA ASP A 64 4.88 -32.72 29.83
C ASP A 64 4.86 -31.23 30.18
N SER A 65 5.82 -30.78 31.01
CA SER A 65 6.00 -29.37 31.33
C SER A 65 6.32 -28.52 30.09
N ALA A 66 7.24 -28.99 29.25
CA ALA A 66 7.59 -28.32 27.99
C ALA A 66 6.39 -28.26 27.03
N MET A 67 5.62 -29.33 26.91
CA MET A 67 4.40 -29.38 26.08
C MET A 67 3.32 -28.43 26.59
N ALA A 68 3.14 -28.32 27.91
CA ALA A 68 2.22 -27.36 28.50
C ALA A 68 2.63 -25.92 28.17
N SER A 69 3.91 -25.59 28.31
CA SER A 69 4.47 -24.28 27.96
C SER A 69 4.28 -23.95 26.47
N LEU A 70 4.61 -24.89 25.58
CA LEU A 70 4.40 -24.73 24.13
C LEU A 70 2.92 -24.55 23.77
N THR A 71 2.01 -25.22 24.46
CA THR A 71 0.56 -25.07 24.27
C THR A 71 0.11 -23.65 24.61
N VAL A 72 0.61 -23.08 25.72
CA VAL A 72 0.31 -21.69 26.12
C VAL A 72 0.90 -20.70 25.10
N ALA A 73 2.17 -20.86 24.73
CA ALA A 73 2.83 -20.01 23.74
C ALA A 73 2.08 -20.02 22.40
N THR A 74 1.67 -21.20 21.92
CA THR A 74 0.91 -21.36 20.67
C THR A 74 -0.45 -20.69 20.74
N LYS A 75 -1.15 -20.76 21.89
CA LYS A 75 -2.41 -20.04 22.09
C LYS A 75 -2.21 -18.53 22.05
N SER A 76 -1.17 -18.03 22.72
CA SER A 76 -0.80 -16.60 22.70
C SER A 76 -0.49 -16.10 21.29
N MET A 77 0.34 -16.83 20.54
CA MET A 77 0.66 -16.50 19.15
C MET A 77 -0.60 -16.46 18.27
N ARG A 78 -1.51 -17.41 18.44
CA ARG A 78 -2.78 -17.42 17.68
C ARG A 78 -3.63 -16.18 17.97
N MET A 79 -3.73 -15.75 19.23
CA MET A 79 -4.45 -14.53 19.60
C MET A 79 -3.79 -13.29 18.99
N ASN A 80 -2.45 -13.19 19.04
CA ASN A 80 -1.72 -12.08 18.44
C ASN A 80 -1.92 -12.01 16.93
N ILE A 81 -1.87 -13.16 16.23
CA ILE A 81 -2.13 -13.22 14.78
C ILE A 81 -3.54 -12.72 14.46
N ALA A 82 -4.56 -13.14 15.21
CA ALA A 82 -5.93 -12.65 15.02
C ALA A 82 -6.04 -11.12 15.28
N GLY A 83 -5.33 -10.62 16.30
CA GLY A 83 -5.23 -9.19 16.57
C GLY A 83 -4.58 -8.42 15.41
N PHE A 84 -3.46 -8.90 14.88
CA PHE A 84 -2.79 -8.30 13.73
C PHE A 84 -3.65 -8.35 12.46
N GLN A 85 -4.37 -9.46 12.20
CA GLN A 85 -5.30 -9.54 11.08
C GLN A 85 -6.37 -8.45 11.16
N THR A 86 -6.95 -8.24 12.35
CA THR A 86 -7.94 -7.18 12.58
C THR A 86 -7.35 -5.79 12.32
N GLN A 87 -6.13 -5.54 12.79
CA GLN A 87 -5.44 -4.26 12.57
C GLN A 87 -5.15 -4.03 11.08
N VAL A 88 -4.67 -5.05 10.37
CA VAL A 88 -4.38 -4.99 8.93
C VAL A 88 -5.65 -4.66 8.15
N THR A 89 -6.75 -5.36 8.40
CA THR A 89 -8.03 -5.06 7.72
C THR A 89 -8.50 -3.64 8.01
N GLY A 90 -8.34 -3.15 9.25
CA GLY A 90 -8.67 -1.76 9.59
C GLY A 90 -7.79 -0.74 8.86
N LEU A 91 -6.50 -1.03 8.70
CA LEU A 91 -5.58 -0.18 7.93
C LEU A 91 -5.91 -0.19 6.44
N GLU A 92 -6.23 -1.35 5.86
CA GLU A 92 -6.64 -1.48 4.45
C GLU A 92 -7.88 -0.63 4.16
N GLN A 93 -8.89 -0.69 5.02
CA GLN A 93 -10.09 0.16 4.90
C GLN A 93 -9.77 1.66 4.94
N ARG A 94 -8.87 2.07 5.85
CA ARG A 94 -8.43 3.47 5.93
C ARG A 94 -7.68 3.91 4.68
N VAL A 95 -6.83 3.05 4.12
CA VAL A 95 -6.13 3.32 2.86
C VAL A 95 -7.14 3.53 1.73
N THR A 96 -8.10 2.62 1.55
CA THR A 96 -9.14 2.75 0.52
C THR A 96 -9.95 4.04 0.66
N MET A 97 -10.29 4.44 1.89
CA MET A 97 -10.97 5.71 2.15
C MET A 97 -10.09 6.92 1.75
N VAL A 98 -8.81 6.90 2.08
CA VAL A 98 -7.87 7.98 1.71
C VAL A 98 -7.69 8.05 0.19
N GLU A 99 -7.53 6.91 -0.49
CA GLU A 99 -7.44 6.83 -1.95
C GLU A 99 -8.69 7.41 -2.62
N THR A 100 -9.88 7.04 -2.13
CA THR A 100 -11.15 7.57 -2.63
C THR A 100 -11.24 9.08 -2.45
N ARG A 101 -10.80 9.60 -1.29
CA ARG A 101 -10.73 11.04 -1.07
C ARG A 101 -9.80 11.68 -2.08
N ILE A 102 -8.56 11.20 -2.22
CA ILE A 102 -7.56 11.74 -3.16
C ILE A 102 -8.13 11.80 -4.59
N ALA A 103 -8.80 10.75 -5.06
CA ALA A 103 -9.45 10.74 -6.36
C ALA A 103 -10.44 11.91 -6.53
N SER A 104 -11.28 12.18 -5.52
CA SER A 104 -12.20 13.32 -5.54
C SER A 104 -11.51 14.69 -5.52
N TRP A 105 -10.31 14.79 -4.94
CA TRP A 105 -9.53 16.04 -4.98
C TRP A 105 -8.94 16.28 -6.38
N VAL A 106 -8.45 15.21 -7.01
CA VAL A 106 -7.93 15.28 -8.39
C VAL A 106 -9.02 15.69 -9.38
N GLU A 107 -10.23 15.16 -9.24
CA GLU A 107 -11.37 15.53 -10.08
C GLU A 107 -11.72 17.03 -9.93
N ARG A 108 -11.78 17.53 -8.69
CA ARG A 108 -12.01 18.96 -8.42
C ARG A 108 -10.91 19.85 -8.97
N ASP A 109 -9.65 19.43 -8.88
CA ASP A 109 -8.52 20.18 -9.43
C ASP A 109 -8.62 20.31 -10.96
N GLN A 110 -9.04 19.25 -11.65
CA GLN A 110 -9.30 19.28 -13.08
C GLN A 110 -10.46 20.23 -13.44
N GLU A 111 -11.53 20.23 -12.65
CA GLU A 111 -12.66 21.15 -12.83
C GLU A 111 -12.22 22.62 -12.65
N LEU A 112 -11.43 22.90 -11.61
CA LEU A 112 -10.88 24.24 -11.37
C LEU A 112 -9.99 24.71 -12.51
N LEU A 113 -9.15 23.82 -13.05
CA LEU A 113 -8.31 24.14 -14.20
C LEU A 113 -9.16 24.47 -15.43
N TYR A 114 -10.19 23.68 -15.71
CA TYR A 114 -11.11 23.93 -16.80
C TYR A 114 -11.83 25.28 -16.66
N LEU A 115 -12.36 25.57 -15.46
CA LEU A 115 -13.04 26.82 -15.17
C LEU A 115 -12.10 28.03 -15.28
N SER A 116 -10.85 27.89 -14.82
CA SER A 116 -9.83 28.92 -14.95
C SER A 116 -9.54 29.26 -16.41
N CYS A 117 -9.31 28.25 -17.26
CA CYS A 117 -9.11 28.46 -18.70
C CYS A 117 -10.32 29.13 -19.36
N LYS A 118 -11.54 28.75 -18.94
CA LYS A 118 -12.78 29.35 -19.46
C LYS A 118 -12.93 30.81 -19.04
N LEU A 119 -12.56 31.14 -17.80
CA LEU A 119 -12.57 32.52 -17.32
C LEU A 119 -11.62 33.38 -18.16
N ILE A 120 -10.40 32.92 -18.38
CA ILE A 120 -9.40 33.61 -19.21
C ILE A 120 -9.93 33.83 -20.63
N ASP A 121 -10.52 32.81 -21.27
CA ASP A 121 -11.10 32.97 -22.62
C ASP A 121 -12.25 34.00 -22.65
N LEU A 122 -13.10 34.01 -21.62
CA LEU A 122 -14.19 35.00 -21.53
C LEU A 122 -13.67 36.42 -21.27
N GLU A 123 -12.66 36.55 -20.42
CA GLU A 123 -11.99 37.82 -20.15
C GLU A 123 -11.34 38.37 -21.42
N ASP A 124 -10.59 37.53 -22.15
CA ASP A 124 -9.99 37.89 -23.43
C ASP A 124 -11.05 38.32 -24.45
N ARG A 125 -12.17 37.59 -24.55
CA ARG A 125 -13.28 37.98 -25.46
C ARG A 125 -13.90 39.31 -25.08
N SER A 126 -14.06 39.58 -23.79
CA SER A 126 -14.58 40.86 -23.28
C SER A 126 -13.65 42.02 -23.62
N HIS A 127 -12.34 41.80 -23.67
CA HIS A 127 -11.35 42.83 -24.00
C HIS A 127 -11.11 43.03 -25.51
N ARG A 128 -11.51 42.10 -26.37
CA ARG A 128 -11.24 42.20 -27.83
C ARG A 128 -11.82 43.46 -28.48
N ASP A 129 -12.97 43.93 -27.99
CA ASP A 129 -13.64 45.11 -28.53
C ASP A 129 -13.34 46.39 -27.73
N ASN A 130 -12.55 46.28 -26.67
CA ASN A 130 -12.17 47.40 -25.81
C ASN A 130 -10.80 47.93 -26.20
N ILE A 131 -10.76 49.16 -26.72
CA ILE A 131 -9.51 49.86 -27.02
C ILE A 131 -9.09 50.67 -25.79
N HIS A 132 -7.98 50.28 -25.17
CA HIS A 132 -7.36 51.04 -24.09
C HIS A 132 -6.44 52.11 -24.68
N CYS A 133 -6.95 53.34 -24.79
CA CYS A 133 -6.14 54.49 -25.18
C CYS A 133 -5.38 55.02 -23.95
N LEU A 134 -4.08 54.73 -23.88
CA LEU A 134 -3.17 55.28 -22.87
C LEU A 134 -2.63 56.65 -23.32
N TRP A 135 -2.23 57.51 -22.38
CA TRP A 135 -1.61 58.83 -22.62
C TRP A 135 -2.54 59.99 -23.05
N PHE A 136 -3.82 59.97 -22.67
CA PHE A 136 -4.61 61.20 -22.81
C PHE A 136 -4.09 62.29 -21.88
N PRO A 137 -3.86 63.52 -22.39
CA PRO A 137 -3.54 64.65 -21.52
C PRO A 137 -4.71 64.86 -20.55
N GLU A 138 -4.41 64.97 -19.24
CA GLU A 138 -5.44 65.07 -18.19
C GLU A 138 -6.39 66.27 -18.38
N ASN A 139 -5.96 67.27 -19.14
CA ASN A 139 -6.70 68.48 -19.50
C ASN A 139 -7.96 68.21 -20.34
N VAL A 140 -8.15 66.98 -20.85
CA VAL A 140 -9.32 66.55 -21.63
C VAL A 140 -10.44 65.98 -20.73
N LYS A 141 -10.17 65.76 -19.44
CA LYS A 141 -11.21 65.35 -18.47
C LYS A 141 -12.26 66.46 -18.32
N GLY A 142 -13.38 66.33 -19.02
CA GLY A 142 -14.52 67.25 -18.99
C GLY A 142 -14.89 67.86 -20.36
N ALA A 143 -14.04 67.70 -21.38
CA ALA A 143 -14.39 68.00 -22.76
C ALA A 143 -15.00 66.75 -23.43
N ASP A 144 -15.85 66.96 -24.44
CA ASP A 144 -16.48 65.87 -25.19
C ASP A 144 -15.43 64.95 -25.82
N ILE A 145 -15.28 63.75 -25.24
CA ILE A 145 -14.31 62.73 -25.66
C ILE A 145 -14.51 62.36 -27.13
N HIS A 146 -15.75 62.42 -27.63
CA HIS A 146 -16.06 62.13 -29.03
C HIS A 146 -15.44 63.18 -29.97
N SER A 147 -15.49 64.46 -29.58
CA SER A 147 -14.88 65.54 -30.36
C SER A 147 -13.35 65.38 -30.42
N TYR A 148 -12.71 65.09 -29.29
CA TYR A 148 -11.25 64.84 -29.26
C TYR A 148 -10.85 63.62 -30.11
N LEU A 149 -11.54 62.49 -29.96
CA LEU A 149 -11.26 61.28 -30.75
C LEU A 149 -11.51 61.51 -32.23
N GLY A 150 -12.58 62.22 -32.59
CA GLY A 150 -12.92 62.56 -33.97
C GLY A 150 -11.85 63.40 -34.67
N GLU A 151 -11.20 64.32 -33.95
CA GLU A 151 -10.07 65.10 -34.51
C GLU A 151 -8.75 64.32 -34.54
N THR A 152 -8.52 63.46 -33.54
CA THR A 152 -7.21 62.86 -33.28
C THR A 152 -7.00 61.55 -34.04
N LEU A 153 -8.04 60.70 -34.17
CA LEU A 153 -7.95 59.42 -34.87
C LEU A 153 -7.61 59.56 -36.37
N PRO A 154 -8.20 60.49 -37.15
CA PRO A 154 -7.84 60.65 -38.55
C PRO A 154 -6.39 61.15 -38.73
N LYS A 155 -5.91 62.00 -37.81
CA LYS A 155 -4.52 62.49 -37.82
C LYS A 155 -3.50 61.38 -37.56
N LEU A 156 -3.83 60.43 -36.68
CA LEU A 156 -2.96 59.31 -36.32
C LEU A 156 -2.96 58.18 -37.34
N THR A 157 -4.13 57.86 -37.89
CA THR A 157 -4.29 56.66 -38.75
C THR A 157 -4.03 56.94 -40.22
N ALA A 158 -4.00 58.21 -40.65
CA ALA A 158 -3.94 58.62 -42.07
C ALA A 158 -5.03 58.00 -42.95
N ILE A 159 -6.04 57.37 -42.34
CA ILE A 159 -7.22 56.83 -43.00
C ILE A 159 -8.26 57.96 -42.99
N ILE A 160 -8.76 58.31 -44.17
CA ILE A 160 -9.92 59.19 -44.31
C ILE A 160 -11.11 58.41 -43.75
N PHE A 161 -11.50 58.73 -42.52
CA PHE A 161 -12.69 58.17 -41.92
C PHE A 161 -13.89 58.94 -42.49
N ASP A 162 -14.52 58.41 -43.54
CA ASP A 162 -15.86 58.87 -43.89
C ASP A 162 -16.75 58.55 -42.69
N PRO A 163 -17.30 59.56 -41.99
CA PRO A 163 -18.12 59.30 -40.82
C PRO A 163 -19.30 58.43 -41.27
N PRO A 164 -19.52 57.25 -40.65
CA PRO A 164 -20.69 56.46 -40.99
C PRO A 164 -21.94 57.29 -40.71
N PRO A 165 -23.06 57.06 -41.42
CA PRO A 165 -24.31 57.78 -41.20
C PRO A 165 -24.95 57.32 -39.89
N TRP A 166 -24.31 57.58 -38.74
CA TRP A 166 -24.88 57.41 -37.43
C TRP A 166 -25.89 58.54 -37.21
N ASN A 167 -27.08 58.39 -37.78
CA ASN A 167 -28.25 59.14 -37.35
C ASN A 167 -28.65 58.62 -35.95
N PHE A 168 -27.94 59.05 -34.91
CA PHE A 168 -28.44 58.96 -33.54
C PHE A 168 -29.53 60.05 -33.33
N LYS A 169 -30.65 59.90 -34.03
CA LYS A 169 -31.91 60.55 -33.66
C LYS A 169 -32.65 59.54 -32.78
N GLY A 170 -32.49 59.61 -31.46
CA GLY A 170 -33.41 58.87 -30.58
C GLY A 170 -32.96 58.40 -29.20
N CYS A 171 -31.87 58.90 -28.61
CA CYS A 171 -31.64 58.71 -27.17
C CYS A 171 -31.63 60.06 -26.46
N THR A 172 -32.82 60.63 -26.26
CA THR A 172 -33.07 61.55 -25.14
C THR A 172 -33.28 60.70 -23.88
N VAL A 173 -32.46 60.99 -22.87
CA VAL A 173 -32.56 60.48 -21.50
C VAL A 173 -33.93 60.78 -20.90
#